data_AF-A0A2H9T332-F1
#
_entry.id   AF-A0A2H9T332-F1
#
_cell.length_a   1.000
_cell.length_b   1.000
_cell.length_c   1.000
_cell.angle_alpha   90.00
_cell.angle_beta   90.00
_cell.angle_gamma   90.00
#
_symmetry.space_group_name_H-M   'P 1'
#
loop_
_entity.id
_entity.type
_entity.pdbx_description
1 polymer ?
#
loop_
_entity_poly.entity_id
_entity_poly.type
_entity_poly.pdbx_seq_one_letter_code
_entity_poly.pdbx_strand_id
1 'polypeptide(L)' 'MNFPAYLHIKGTQQGLIIEYAEGTSTPGSVGNKWQEGHEDEILVQGFSHDMLTTKGLREHEKYF' A
#
# COMPACT_ATOMS: atom_id res chain seq x y z
N MET A 1 -9.73 -15.46 -9.50
CA MET A 1 -9.93 -14.02 -9.78
C MET A 1 -9.06 -13.27 -8.78
N ASN A 2 -8.09 -12.48 -9.26
CA ASN A 2 -7.25 -11.66 -8.39
C ASN A 2 -7.97 -10.31 -8.22
N PHE A 3 -8.21 -9.88 -6.98
CA PHE A 3 -8.77 -8.56 -6.68
C PHE A 3 -7.62 -7.72 -6.11
N PRO A 4 -6.96 -6.90 -6.94
CA PRO A 4 -5.88 -6.05 -6.46
C PRO A 4 -6.38 -5.05 -5.42
N ALA A 5 -5.52 -4.72 -4.47
CA ALA A 5 -5.74 -3.60 -3.58
C ALA A 5 -4.98 -2.37 -4.11
N TYR A 6 -5.54 -1.19 -3.84
CA TYR A 6 -4.99 0.09 -4.23
C TYR A 6 -4.81 0.98 -3.00
N LEU A 7 -3.73 1.76 -2.97
CA LEU A 7 -3.39 2.62 -1.84
C LEU A 7 -3.15 4.05 -2.30
N HIS A 8 -3.82 4.98 -1.60
CA HIS A 8 -3.71 6.42 -1.80
C HIS A 8 -3.09 7.06 -0.55
N ILE A 9 -1.96 7.78 -0.70
CA ILE A 9 -1.22 8.39 0.42
C ILE A 9 -1.10 9.90 0.25
N LYS A 10 -1.62 10.65 1.22
CA LYS A 10 -1.50 12.11 1.30
C LYS A 10 -0.68 12.53 2.51
N GLY A 11 0.52 13.06 2.26
CA GLY A 11 1.40 13.63 3.26
C GLY A 11 0.96 15.06 3.63
N THR A 12 1.24 15.46 4.87
CA THR A 12 0.93 16.82 5.36
C THR A 12 1.83 17.90 4.77
N GLN A 13 3.07 17.55 4.41
CA GLN A 13 4.05 18.46 3.79
C GLN A 13 4.17 18.27 2.27
N GLN A 14 4.01 17.04 1.80
CA GLN A 14 4.25 16.64 0.41
C GLN A 14 2.96 16.55 -0.41
N GLY A 15 1.83 16.98 0.14
CA GLY A 15 0.54 16.83 -0.51
C GLY A 15 0.27 15.38 -0.89
N LEU A 16 -0.22 15.16 -2.09
CA LEU A 16 -0.37 13.82 -2.61
C LEU A 16 1.02 13.22 -2.90
N ILE A 17 1.45 12.20 -2.18
CA ILE A 17 2.84 11.68 -2.30
C ILE A 17 3.10 11.11 -3.71
N ILE A 18 2.04 10.60 -4.33
CA ILE A 18 2.06 10.11 -5.70
C ILE A 18 1.95 11.23 -6.76
N GLU A 19 1.64 12.47 -6.38
CA GLU A 19 1.76 13.63 -7.29
C GLU A 19 3.25 13.99 -7.46
N TYR A 20 4.11 13.72 -6.46
CA TYR A 20 5.57 13.69 -6.67
C TYR A 20 6.05 12.45 -7.46
N ALA A 21 5.12 11.58 -7.84
CA ALA A 21 5.34 10.42 -8.67
C ALA A 21 4.30 10.40 -9.81
N GLU A 22 4.21 11.50 -10.58
CA GLU A 22 3.47 11.66 -11.86
C GLU A 22 3.67 10.52 -12.89
N GLY A 23 4.48 9.51 -12.56
CA GLY A 23 4.40 8.20 -13.14
C GLY A 23 4.69 7.13 -12.10
N THR A 24 3.71 6.71 -11.30
CA THR A 24 3.80 5.47 -10.48
C THR A 24 2.97 4.35 -11.10
N SER A 25 1.80 4.70 -11.63
CA SER A 25 0.98 3.84 -12.49
C SER A 25 0.81 4.51 -13.85
N THR A 26 1.93 4.74 -14.54
CA THR A 26 1.96 5.06 -15.97
C THR A 26 2.79 4.00 -16.70
N PRO A 27 2.66 3.86 -18.04
CA PRO A 27 3.53 2.95 -18.79
C PRO A 27 5.02 3.19 -18.55
N GLY A 28 5.42 4.44 -18.28
CA GLY A 28 6.81 4.81 -17.95
C GLY A 28 7.31 4.30 -16.58
N SER A 29 6.41 3.81 -15.73
CA SER A 29 6.72 3.42 -14.35
C SER A 29 6.57 1.93 -14.07
N VAL A 30 5.44 1.35 -14.46
CA VAL A 30 5.06 -0.05 -14.19
C VAL A 30 4.96 -0.88 -15.46
N GLY A 31 5.26 -0.29 -16.63
CA GLY A 31 5.19 -0.96 -17.92
C GLY A 31 3.80 -1.56 -18.18
N ASN A 32 3.78 -2.85 -18.53
CA ASN A 32 2.57 -3.57 -18.89
C ASN A 32 1.62 -3.85 -17.69
N LYS A 33 1.98 -3.49 -16.47
CA LYS A 33 1.13 -3.65 -15.27
C LYS A 33 0.22 -2.45 -15.01
N TRP A 34 0.28 -1.45 -15.87
CA TRP A 34 -0.61 -0.29 -15.86
C TRP A 34 -2.09 -0.70 -15.90
N GLN A 35 -2.94 0.05 -15.20
CA GLN A 35 -4.39 -0.12 -15.19
C GLN A 35 -5.05 1.26 -15.27
N GLU A 36 -6.02 1.39 -16.19
CA GLU A 36 -6.82 2.61 -16.37
C GLU A 36 -7.71 2.87 -15.14
N GLY A 37 -7.76 4.12 -14.69
CA GLY A 37 -8.57 4.54 -13.53
C GLY A 37 -7.90 4.37 -12.16
N HIS A 38 -6.61 3.98 -12.14
CA HIS A 38 -5.78 3.82 -10.95
C HIS A 38 -4.45 4.58 -11.07
N GLU A 39 -4.43 5.66 -11.85
CA GLU A 39 -3.24 6.46 -12.14
C GLU A 39 -2.68 7.15 -10.90
N ASP A 40 -3.57 7.49 -9.95
CA ASP A 40 -3.30 8.08 -8.65
C ASP A 40 -3.42 7.05 -7.51
N GLU A 41 -3.08 5.79 -7.78
CA GLU A 41 -3.05 4.75 -6.75
C GLU A 41 -1.88 3.79 -6.90
N ILE A 42 -1.36 3.32 -5.77
CA ILE A 42 -0.30 2.32 -5.71
C ILE A 42 -0.92 0.92 -5.76
N LEU A 43 -0.53 0.12 -6.75
CA LEU A 43 -0.94 -1.28 -6.85
C LEU A 43 -0.26 -2.14 -5.76
N VAL A 44 -1.05 -2.64 -4.82
CA VAL A 44 -0.58 -3.46 -3.70
C VAL A 44 -0.55 -4.94 -4.11
N GLN A 45 0.65 -5.53 -4.10
CA GLN A 45 0.87 -6.95 -4.46
C GLN A 45 0.83 -7.90 -3.25
N GLY A 46 0.97 -7.38 -2.04
CA GLY A 46 0.93 -8.14 -0.80
C GLY A 46 0.68 -7.23 0.39
N PHE A 47 -0.06 -7.72 1.37
CA PHE A 47 -0.42 -6.98 2.58
C PHE A 47 -0.36 -7.91 3.79
N SER A 48 0.26 -7.43 4.87
CA SER A 48 0.29 -8.10 6.18
C SER A 48 0.14 -7.04 7.26
N HIS A 49 -0.74 -7.27 8.24
CA HIS A 49 -0.98 -6.34 9.32
C HIS A 49 -1.42 -7.08 10.59
N ASP A 50 -0.73 -6.83 11.69
CA ASP A 50 -1.02 -7.40 13.00
C ASP A 50 -1.45 -6.32 13.98
N MET A 51 -2.52 -6.58 14.72
CA MET A 51 -2.96 -5.75 15.84
C MET A 51 -2.98 -6.58 17.12
N LEU A 52 -2.15 -6.19 18.09
CA LEU A 52 -2.07 -6.86 19.38
C LEU A 52 -2.78 -6.05 20.46
N THR A 53 -3.58 -6.74 21.26
CA THR A 53 -4.06 -6.19 22.53
C THR A 53 -3.04 -6.47 23.63
N THR A 54 -3.12 -5.75 24.75
CA THR A 54 -2.25 -5.95 25.92
C THR A 54 -2.29 -7.38 26.46
N LYS A 55 -3.40 -8.11 26.27
CA LYS A 55 -3.50 -9.54 26.59
C LYS A 55 -2.72 -10.40 25.58
N GLY A 56 -2.78 -10.07 24.29
CA GLY A 56 -2.04 -10.75 23.23
C GLY A 56 -0.51 -10.66 23.39
N LEU A 57 0.01 -9.52 23.87
CA LEU A 57 1.44 -9.38 24.19
C LEU A 57 1.91 -10.39 25.26
N ARG A 58 1.12 -10.57 26.33
CA ARG A 58 1.45 -11.48 27.44
C ARG A 58 1.39 -12.97 27.06
N GLU A 59 0.65 -13.31 26.02
CA GLU A 59 0.59 -14.68 25.50
C GLU A 59 1.71 -14.94 24.47
N HIS A 60 2.09 -13.93 23.67
CA HIS A 60 3.24 -14.02 22.77
C HIS A 60 4.56 -14.22 23.55
N GLU A 61 4.75 -13.55 24.68
CA GLU A 61 5.95 -13.73 25.54
C GLU A 61 6.02 -15.08 26.27
N LYS A 62 4.94 -15.88 26.32
CA LYS A 62 4.94 -17.18 27.02
C LYS A 62 5.53 -18.32 26.19
N TYR A 63 5.67 -18.13 24.89
CA TYR A 63 6.07 -19.19 23.96
C TYR A 63 7.40 -18.87 23.24
N PHE A 64 8.15 -17.85 23.70
CA PHE A 64 9.50 -17.51 23.25
C PHE A 64 10.42 -17.21 24.44
#